data_AF-A0A3A0GAY1-F1
#
_entry.id   AF-A0A3A0GAY1-F1
#
_cell.length_a   1.000
_cell.length_b   1.000
_cell.length_c   1.000
_cell.angle_alpha   90.00
_cell.angle_beta   90.00
_cell.angle_gamma   90.00
#
_symmetry.space_group_name_H-M   'P 1'
#
loop_
_entity.id
_entity.type
_entity.pdbx_description
1 polymer ?
#
loop_
_entity_poly.entity_id
_entity_poly.type
_entity_poly.pdbx_seq_one_letter_code
_entity_poly.pdbx_strand_id
1 'polypeptide(L)'
;MNSKPLDLNAVFGNAASQNLITDQTLHTLTSMDLGDQIQNALGLSADAIESSEVFLLSILVDDSSSIHQAGNEDNVRRGVNICLEALKHSKAENDILAHVTALNRGTIYPYRPIAQAPQLGQVNYQASGNTPLYDMSIAVLGTALAKEREFAAQGVPVRTATLIVTDGADYGSRKRPRDVASLVADLKKRENHIIAAMGIDDGGQTDFRKIFQSMGIDDRWILTPDNDPHSIREAFEVFSKSAVQASQGAASFSKVSGFNP
;
A
#
# COMPACT_ATOMS: atom_id res chain seq x y z
N MET A 1 -8.34 -7.76 -26.81
CA MET A 1 -6.94 -7.56 -27.23
C MET A 1 -6.09 -7.78 -26.00
N ASN A 2 -5.13 -8.72 -26.01
CA ASN A 2 -4.21 -8.88 -24.89
C ASN A 2 -3.22 -7.71 -24.92
N SER A 3 -3.41 -6.73 -24.04
CA SER A 3 -2.42 -5.67 -23.81
C SER A 3 -1.09 -6.32 -23.45
N LYS A 4 0.00 -5.90 -24.10
CA LYS A 4 1.35 -6.33 -23.75
C LYS A 4 1.59 -6.01 -22.26
N PRO A 5 2.22 -6.90 -21.47
CA PRO A 5 2.60 -6.59 -20.10
C PRO A 5 3.39 -5.29 -20.04
N LEU A 6 3.11 -4.46 -19.03
CA LEU A 6 3.80 -3.19 -18.79
C LEU A 6 5.31 -3.45 -18.64
N ASP A 7 6.15 -2.77 -19.40
CA ASP A 7 7.60 -2.91 -19.26
C ASP A 7 8.08 -2.10 -18.04
N LEU A 8 8.21 -2.76 -16.90
CA LEU A 8 8.61 -2.14 -15.64
C LEU A 8 9.98 -1.47 -15.71
N ASN A 9 10.92 -2.02 -16.47
CA ASN A 9 12.24 -1.40 -16.65
C ASN A 9 12.11 -0.08 -17.41
N ALA A 10 11.28 -0.04 -18.45
CA ALA A 10 11.00 1.20 -19.17
C ALA A 10 10.24 2.21 -18.28
N VAL A 11 9.25 1.76 -17.51
CA VAL A 11 8.46 2.62 -16.60
C VAL A 11 9.35 3.27 -15.55
N PHE A 12 10.15 2.50 -14.84
CA PHE A 12 11.03 3.04 -13.81
C PHE A 12 12.21 3.80 -14.39
N GLY A 13 12.77 3.38 -15.53
CA GLY A 13 13.80 4.12 -16.25
C GLY A 13 13.32 5.51 -16.70
N ASN A 14 12.07 5.61 -17.19
CA ASN A 14 11.45 6.89 -17.52
C ASN A 14 11.16 7.74 -16.27
N ALA A 15 10.75 7.12 -15.16
CA ALA A 15 10.56 7.84 -13.90
C ALA A 15 11.90 8.43 -13.40
N ALA A 16 13.00 7.69 -13.51
CA ALA A 16 14.33 8.16 -13.12
C ALA A 16 14.81 9.30 -14.04
N SER A 17 14.66 9.17 -15.36
CA SER A 17 15.07 10.22 -16.32
C SER A 17 14.30 11.54 -16.15
N GLN A 18 13.08 11.47 -15.60
CA GLN A 18 12.26 12.63 -15.24
C GLN A 18 12.52 13.14 -13.81
N ASN A 19 13.52 12.60 -13.09
CA ASN A 19 13.82 12.90 -11.69
C ASN A 19 12.65 12.63 -10.73
N LEU A 20 11.74 11.72 -11.09
CA LEU A 20 10.63 11.31 -10.22
C LEU A 20 11.07 10.30 -9.16
N ILE A 21 12.11 9.52 -9.47
CA ILE A 21 12.80 8.62 -8.54
C ILE A 21 14.31 8.77 -8.69
N THR A 22 15.04 8.47 -7.63
CA THR A 22 16.51 8.43 -7.66
C THR A 22 17.04 7.15 -8.29
N ASP A 23 18.32 7.16 -8.70
CA ASP A 23 19.02 5.96 -9.19
C ASP A 23 19.04 4.83 -8.13
N GLN A 24 19.12 5.19 -6.86
CA GLN A 24 19.05 4.24 -5.74
C GLN A 24 17.69 3.53 -5.70
N THR A 25 16.60 4.31 -5.85
CA THR A 25 15.24 3.78 -5.93
C THR A 25 15.06 2.92 -7.17
N LEU A 26 15.56 3.36 -8.34
CA LEU A 26 15.52 2.58 -9.58
C LEU A 26 16.20 1.22 -9.41
N HIS A 27 17.45 1.20 -8.94
CA HIS A 27 18.20 -0.03 -8.73
C HIS A 27 17.48 -0.99 -7.76
N THR A 28 16.83 -0.43 -6.74
CA THR A 28 16.06 -1.20 -5.76
C THR A 28 14.83 -1.85 -6.39
N LEU A 29 14.08 -1.11 -7.21
CA LEU A 29 12.86 -1.58 -7.87
C LEU A 29 13.11 -2.59 -9.00
N THR A 30 14.26 -2.50 -9.68
CA THR A 30 14.60 -3.37 -10.82
C THR A 30 15.25 -4.70 -10.41
N SER A 31 15.30 -5.03 -9.12
CA SER A 31 15.74 -6.38 -8.72
C SER A 31 14.72 -7.43 -9.17
N MET A 32 15.20 -8.53 -9.77
CA MET A 32 14.39 -9.55 -10.44
C MET A 32 13.18 -10.01 -9.62
N ASP A 33 13.38 -10.37 -8.35
CA ASP A 33 12.32 -10.88 -7.46
C ASP A 33 11.18 -9.86 -7.24
N LEU A 34 11.51 -8.57 -7.16
CA LEU A 34 10.51 -7.52 -6.95
C LEU A 34 9.78 -7.14 -8.24
N GLY A 35 10.44 -7.25 -9.40
CA GLY A 35 9.83 -7.00 -10.70
C GLY A 35 8.62 -7.90 -10.97
N ASP A 36 8.75 -9.21 -10.71
CA ASP A 36 7.66 -10.16 -10.91
C ASP A 36 6.49 -9.91 -9.95
N GLN A 37 6.79 -9.57 -8.69
CA GLN A 37 5.75 -9.21 -7.71
C GLN A 37 4.98 -7.96 -8.13
N ILE A 38 5.69 -6.92 -8.58
CA ILE A 38 5.08 -5.69 -9.07
C ILE A 38 4.20 -5.99 -10.28
N GLN A 39 4.71 -6.77 -11.24
CA GLN A 39 3.99 -7.10 -12.47
C GLN A 39 2.67 -7.83 -12.21
N ASN A 40 2.68 -8.79 -11.27
CA ASN A 40 1.49 -9.55 -10.89
C ASN A 40 0.41 -8.69 -10.22
N ALA A 41 0.81 -7.59 -9.57
CA ALA A 41 -0.07 -6.71 -8.82
C ALA A 41 -0.77 -5.62 -9.67
N LEU A 42 -0.31 -5.36 -10.90
CA LEU A 42 -0.81 -4.24 -11.73
C LEU A 42 -2.26 -4.37 -12.20
N GLY A 43 -2.78 -5.58 -12.36
CA GLY A 43 -4.19 -5.83 -12.68
C GLY A 43 -4.65 -5.31 -14.04
N LEU A 44 -5.85 -4.74 -14.09
CA LEU A 44 -6.45 -4.21 -15.33
C LEU A 44 -5.62 -3.08 -15.91
N SER A 45 -5.33 -3.09 -17.21
CA SER A 45 -4.60 -1.97 -17.82
C SER A 45 -5.39 -0.65 -17.72
N ALA A 46 -4.68 0.48 -17.66
CA ALA A 46 -5.28 1.81 -17.64
C ALA A 46 -6.20 2.06 -18.85
N ASP A 47 -5.90 1.47 -20.03
CA ASP A 47 -6.75 1.54 -21.23
C ASP A 47 -8.16 0.95 -21.03
N ALA A 48 -8.32 0.06 -20.04
CA ALA A 48 -9.59 -0.60 -19.75
C ALA A 48 -10.46 0.19 -18.76
N ILE A 49 -10.01 1.37 -18.31
CA ILE A 49 -10.64 2.15 -17.24
C ILE A 49 -10.99 3.53 -17.78
N GLU A 50 -12.27 3.75 -18.02
CA GLU A 50 -12.80 5.05 -18.43
C GLU A 50 -13.01 5.94 -17.21
N SER A 51 -11.96 6.64 -16.77
CA SER A 51 -12.10 7.70 -15.76
C SER A 51 -11.24 8.92 -16.06
N SER A 52 -11.74 10.09 -15.69
CA SER A 52 -11.03 11.37 -15.78
C SER A 52 -10.01 11.59 -14.66
N GLU A 53 -10.09 10.82 -13.58
CA GLU A 53 -9.09 10.79 -12.51
C GLU A 53 -9.15 9.45 -11.76
N VAL A 54 -8.02 8.98 -11.23
CA VAL A 54 -7.98 7.70 -10.52
C VAL A 54 -7.40 7.86 -9.12
N PHE A 55 -8.01 7.19 -8.15
CA PHE A 55 -7.47 7.01 -6.81
C PHE A 55 -7.03 5.55 -6.63
N LEU A 56 -5.74 5.34 -6.35
CA LEU A 56 -5.18 4.02 -6.11
C LEU A 56 -5.07 3.74 -4.61
N LEU A 57 -5.80 2.74 -4.14
CA LEU A 57 -5.63 2.17 -2.80
C LEU A 57 -4.73 0.93 -2.87
N SER A 58 -3.63 0.93 -2.14
CA SER A 58 -2.81 -0.26 -1.89
C SER A 58 -2.80 -0.60 -0.41
N ILE A 59 -3.01 -1.87 -0.07
CA ILE A 59 -2.86 -2.36 1.31
C ILE A 59 -1.89 -3.52 1.31
N LEU A 60 -0.80 -3.37 2.06
CA LEU A 60 0.10 -4.47 2.42
C LEU A 60 -0.30 -4.96 3.80
N VAL A 61 -0.72 -6.22 3.89
CA VAL A 61 -1.04 -6.87 5.17
C VAL A 61 0.00 -7.88 5.57
N ASP A 62 0.33 -7.87 6.85
CA ASP A 62 1.13 -8.90 7.47
C ASP A 62 0.34 -10.20 7.59
N ASP A 63 0.87 -11.25 7.00
CA ASP A 63 0.39 -12.62 7.09
C ASP A 63 1.49 -13.52 7.67
N SER A 64 2.36 -13.02 8.55
CA SER A 64 3.42 -13.79 9.19
C SER A 64 2.90 -14.69 10.32
N SER A 65 3.74 -15.61 10.79
CA SER A 65 3.36 -16.54 11.86
C SER A 65 3.05 -15.83 13.19
N SER A 66 3.64 -14.67 13.46
CA SER A 66 3.42 -13.89 14.68
C SER A 66 2.02 -13.29 14.74
N ILE A 67 1.45 -12.86 13.60
CA ILE A 67 0.04 -12.46 13.51
C ILE A 67 -0.90 -13.60 13.91
N HIS A 68 -0.62 -14.83 13.47
CA HIS A 68 -1.39 -16.01 13.86
C HIS A 68 -1.25 -16.31 15.35
N GLN A 69 -0.02 -16.31 15.87
CA GLN A 69 0.26 -16.61 17.28
C GLN A 69 -0.36 -15.60 18.25
N ALA A 70 -0.46 -14.34 17.84
CA ALA A 70 -1.16 -13.28 18.57
C ALA A 70 -2.70 -13.33 18.44
N GLY A 71 -3.25 -14.22 17.61
CA GLY A 71 -4.70 -14.31 17.37
C GLY A 71 -5.27 -13.13 16.57
N ASN A 72 -4.43 -12.41 15.82
CA ASN A 72 -4.80 -11.16 15.16
C ASN A 72 -5.34 -11.32 13.73
N GLU A 73 -5.42 -12.54 13.19
CA GLU A 73 -5.91 -12.80 11.83
C GLU A 73 -7.33 -12.26 11.58
N ASP A 74 -8.23 -12.40 12.55
CA ASP A 74 -9.60 -11.86 12.43
C ASP A 74 -9.62 -10.33 12.48
N ASN A 75 -8.75 -9.72 13.29
CA ASN A 75 -8.65 -8.27 13.42
C ASN A 75 -8.12 -7.65 12.13
N VAL A 76 -7.07 -8.23 11.53
CA VAL A 76 -6.51 -7.80 10.24
C VAL A 76 -7.57 -7.88 9.14
N ARG A 77 -8.24 -9.02 9.00
CA ARG A 77 -9.25 -9.21 7.95
C ARG A 77 -10.40 -8.23 8.09
N ARG A 78 -10.95 -8.09 9.31
CA ARG A 78 -12.04 -7.14 9.56
C ARG A 78 -11.61 -5.70 9.31
N GLY A 79 -10.41 -5.33 9.75
CA GLY A 79 -9.82 -4.01 9.54
C GLY A 79 -9.71 -3.64 8.07
N VAL A 80 -9.11 -4.51 7.25
CA VAL A 80 -9.04 -4.30 5.80
C VAL A 80 -10.43 -4.19 5.19
N ASN A 81 -11.35 -5.07 5.57
CA ASN A 81 -12.72 -5.04 5.05
C ASN A 81 -13.44 -3.73 5.41
N ILE A 82 -13.23 -3.17 6.60
CA ILE A 82 -13.74 -1.84 6.98
C ILE A 82 -13.24 -0.77 6.00
N CYS A 83 -11.96 -0.78 5.67
CA CYS A 83 -11.41 0.18 4.71
C CYS A 83 -12.01 0.01 3.30
N LEU A 84 -12.13 -1.23 2.83
CA LEU A 84 -12.70 -1.53 1.51
C LEU A 84 -14.16 -1.09 1.43
N GLU A 85 -14.99 -1.43 2.42
CA GLU A 85 -16.40 -1.06 2.45
C GLU A 85 -16.60 0.47 2.55
N ALA A 86 -15.77 1.16 3.34
CA ALA A 86 -15.85 2.62 3.45
C ALA A 86 -15.58 3.32 2.10
N LEU A 87 -14.60 2.84 1.34
CA LEU A 87 -14.27 3.38 0.01
C LEU A 87 -15.28 2.96 -1.05
N LYS A 88 -15.78 1.72 -0.99
CA LYS A 88 -16.84 1.23 -1.86
C LYS A 88 -18.14 2.02 -1.73
N HIS A 89 -18.46 2.52 -0.54
CA HIS A 89 -19.63 3.36 -0.31
C HIS A 89 -19.35 4.87 -0.40
N SER A 90 -18.15 5.25 -0.84
CA SER A 90 -17.80 6.66 -1.02
C SER A 90 -18.32 7.22 -2.35
N LYS A 91 -18.42 8.56 -2.44
CA LYS A 91 -18.81 9.22 -3.70
C LYS A 91 -17.83 9.03 -4.85
N ALA A 92 -16.60 8.62 -4.54
CA ALA A 92 -15.53 8.38 -5.50
C ALA A 92 -15.41 6.89 -5.89
N GLU A 93 -16.37 6.04 -5.53
CA GLU A 93 -16.33 4.58 -5.77
C GLU A 93 -15.84 4.22 -7.19
N ASN A 94 -16.40 4.86 -8.22
CA ASN A 94 -16.09 4.55 -9.62
C ASN A 94 -14.65 4.89 -10.03
N ASP A 95 -13.99 5.76 -9.28
CA ASP A 95 -12.64 6.25 -9.56
C ASP A 95 -11.57 5.53 -8.72
N ILE A 96 -11.98 4.60 -7.86
CA ILE A 96 -11.09 3.90 -6.93
C ILE A 96 -10.70 2.53 -7.48
N LEU A 97 -9.40 2.30 -7.61
CA LEU A 97 -8.84 0.96 -7.79
C LEU A 97 -8.17 0.50 -6.50
N ALA A 98 -8.45 -0.73 -6.09
CA ALA A 98 -7.86 -1.35 -4.92
C ALA A 98 -6.96 -2.52 -5.27
N HIS A 99 -5.84 -2.61 -4.58
CA HIS A 99 -4.87 -3.69 -4.60
C HIS A 99 -4.59 -4.12 -3.15
N VAL A 100 -4.61 -5.43 -2.91
CA VAL A 100 -4.20 -5.99 -1.61
C VAL A 100 -3.17 -7.08 -1.84
N THR A 101 -2.07 -6.96 -1.12
CA THR A 101 -0.97 -7.91 -1.09
C THR A 101 -0.63 -8.25 0.35
N ALA A 102 -0.03 -9.42 0.57
CA ALA A 102 0.44 -9.84 1.87
C ALA A 102 1.95 -10.12 1.86
N LEU A 103 2.57 -10.13 3.04
CA LEU A 103 4.02 -10.27 3.16
C LEU A 103 4.56 -11.57 2.56
N ASN A 104 3.90 -12.70 2.79
CA ASN A 104 4.36 -14.03 2.38
C ASN A 104 3.58 -14.54 1.17
N ARG A 105 2.26 -14.40 1.18
CA ARG A 105 1.39 -14.84 0.07
C ARG A 105 1.61 -14.03 -1.22
N GLY A 106 2.09 -12.80 -1.10
CA GLY A 106 2.14 -11.85 -2.21
C GLY A 106 0.74 -11.34 -2.56
N THR A 107 0.49 -11.10 -3.85
CA THR A 107 -0.77 -10.48 -4.30
C THR A 107 -1.99 -11.32 -3.93
N ILE A 108 -2.86 -10.81 -3.05
CA ILE A 108 -4.18 -11.42 -2.77
C ILE A 108 -5.09 -11.14 -3.96
N TYR A 109 -5.11 -9.88 -4.41
CA TYR A 109 -5.67 -9.50 -5.69
C TYR A 109 -5.01 -8.24 -6.25
N PRO A 110 -4.78 -8.19 -7.57
CA PRO A 110 -4.19 -7.03 -8.22
C PRO A 110 -5.17 -5.85 -8.30
N TYR A 111 -4.68 -4.67 -8.72
CA TYR A 111 -5.51 -3.49 -8.92
C TYR A 111 -6.77 -3.79 -9.74
N ARG A 112 -7.92 -3.46 -9.15
CA ARG A 112 -9.25 -3.64 -9.73
C ARG A 112 -10.22 -2.58 -9.18
N PRO A 113 -11.34 -2.30 -9.85
CA PRO A 113 -12.37 -1.41 -9.31
C PRO A 113 -12.77 -1.84 -7.90
N ILE A 114 -12.89 -0.88 -6.96
CA ILE A 114 -13.22 -1.18 -5.56
C ILE A 114 -14.55 -1.93 -5.42
N ALA A 115 -15.51 -1.69 -6.32
CA ALA A 115 -16.77 -2.41 -6.39
C ALA A 115 -16.60 -3.94 -6.55
N GLN A 116 -15.49 -4.35 -7.17
CA GLN A 116 -15.12 -5.75 -7.45
C GLN A 116 -14.01 -6.28 -6.52
N ALA A 117 -13.58 -5.47 -5.53
CA ALA A 117 -12.59 -5.89 -4.55
C ALA A 117 -13.21 -6.96 -3.63
N PRO A 118 -12.65 -8.19 -3.59
CA PRO A 118 -13.15 -9.21 -2.69
C PRO A 118 -12.77 -8.87 -1.24
N GLN A 119 -13.68 -9.14 -0.31
CA GLN A 119 -13.36 -9.08 1.11
C GLN A 119 -12.31 -10.13 1.48
N LEU A 120 -11.50 -9.83 2.49
CA LEU A 120 -10.63 -10.80 3.12
C LEU A 120 -11.45 -11.75 4.00
N GLY A 121 -11.16 -13.04 3.86
CA GLY A 121 -11.77 -14.15 4.60
C GLY A 121 -10.76 -15.28 4.79
N GLN A 122 -11.20 -16.40 5.39
CA GLN A 122 -10.32 -17.54 5.69
C GLN A 122 -9.68 -18.17 4.44
N VAL A 123 -10.28 -18.00 3.26
CA VAL A 123 -9.83 -18.63 2.02
C VAL A 123 -8.68 -17.88 1.36
N ASN A 124 -8.69 -16.54 1.43
CA ASN A 124 -7.74 -15.69 0.71
C ASN A 124 -6.72 -15.00 1.63
N TYR A 125 -6.88 -15.08 2.94
CA TYR A 125 -5.92 -14.61 3.93
C TYR A 125 -5.81 -15.61 5.08
N GLN A 126 -4.58 -16.05 5.33
CA GLN A 126 -4.19 -16.90 6.45
C GLN A 126 -2.73 -16.59 6.79
N ALA A 127 -2.45 -16.35 8.05
CA ALA A 127 -1.15 -15.91 8.50
C ALA A 127 -0.22 -17.11 8.75
N SER A 128 0.90 -17.13 8.04
CA SER A 128 1.98 -18.11 8.12
C SER A 128 3.26 -17.58 7.48
N GLY A 129 4.41 -18.03 7.97
CA GLY A 129 5.72 -17.70 7.38
C GLY A 129 6.47 -16.62 8.15
N ASN A 130 7.30 -15.87 7.42
CA ASN A 130 8.24 -14.88 7.96
C ASN A 130 7.69 -13.46 7.83
N THR A 131 8.47 -12.46 8.23
CA THR A 131 8.09 -11.04 8.07
C THR A 131 9.09 -10.34 7.14
N PRO A 132 8.98 -10.49 5.80
CA PRO A 132 9.78 -9.75 4.81
C PRO A 132 9.26 -8.32 4.58
N LEU A 133 9.14 -7.55 5.67
CA LEU A 133 8.50 -6.24 5.70
C LEU A 133 9.13 -5.28 4.68
N TYR A 134 10.46 -5.18 4.63
CA TYR A 134 11.10 -4.16 3.79
C TYR A 134 11.00 -4.47 2.29
N ASP A 135 11.20 -5.73 1.89
CA ASP A 135 11.04 -6.16 0.50
C ASP A 135 9.61 -5.90 0.01
N MET A 136 8.63 -6.30 0.81
CA MET A 136 7.23 -6.19 0.42
C MET A 136 6.71 -4.76 0.50
N SER A 137 7.28 -3.93 1.39
CA SER A 137 7.03 -2.48 1.41
C SER A 137 7.54 -1.81 0.13
N ILE A 138 8.73 -2.19 -0.35
CA ILE A 138 9.25 -1.72 -1.63
C ILE A 138 8.35 -2.21 -2.78
N ALA A 139 7.95 -3.48 -2.76
CA ALA A 139 7.08 -4.05 -3.79
C ALA A 139 5.75 -3.28 -3.88
N VAL A 140 5.03 -3.09 -2.78
CA VAL A 140 3.72 -2.42 -2.79
C VAL A 140 3.82 -0.94 -3.21
N LEU A 141 4.85 -0.22 -2.75
CA LEU A 141 5.11 1.17 -3.15
C LEU A 141 5.52 1.26 -4.63
N GLY A 142 6.33 0.31 -5.09
CA GLY A 142 6.72 0.15 -6.49
C GLY A 142 5.52 -0.14 -7.40
N THR A 143 4.58 -0.99 -6.98
CA THR A 143 3.33 -1.24 -7.69
C THR A 143 2.48 0.02 -7.78
N ALA A 144 2.32 0.76 -6.67
CA ALA A 144 1.57 2.02 -6.68
C ALA A 144 2.19 3.03 -7.66
N LEU A 145 3.51 3.19 -7.64
CA LEU A 145 4.23 4.06 -8.59
C LEU A 145 4.06 3.58 -10.04
N ALA A 146 4.29 2.30 -10.32
CA ALA A 146 4.17 1.75 -11.68
C ALA A 146 2.76 1.96 -12.23
N LYS A 147 1.73 1.70 -11.41
CA LYS A 147 0.34 1.88 -11.79
C LYS A 147 -0.02 3.35 -12.01
N GLU A 148 0.48 4.23 -11.16
CA GLU A 148 0.33 5.67 -11.31
C GLU A 148 0.98 6.18 -12.60
N ARG A 149 2.14 5.63 -13.00
CA ARG A 149 2.80 5.96 -14.27
C ARG A 149 2.05 5.44 -15.48
N GLU A 150 1.44 4.26 -15.39
CA GLU A 150 0.60 3.71 -16.45
C GLU A 150 -0.54 4.68 -16.80
N PHE A 151 -1.28 5.17 -15.82
CA PHE A 151 -2.35 6.14 -16.02
C PHE A 151 -1.86 7.52 -16.45
N ALA A 152 -0.78 8.02 -15.85
CA ALA A 152 -0.28 9.34 -16.21
C ALA A 152 0.30 9.40 -17.63
N ALA A 153 0.81 8.28 -18.17
CA ALA A 153 1.18 8.18 -19.57
C ALA A 153 -0.01 8.40 -20.53
N GLN A 154 -1.24 8.24 -20.03
CA GLN A 154 -2.49 8.46 -20.75
C GLN A 154 -3.14 9.82 -20.41
N GLY A 155 -2.45 10.66 -19.63
CA GLY A 155 -2.97 11.96 -19.20
C GLY A 155 -4.02 11.89 -18.09
N VAL A 156 -4.21 10.73 -17.45
CA VAL A 156 -5.15 10.57 -16.33
C VAL A 156 -4.44 10.97 -15.03
N PRO A 157 -4.92 11.99 -14.30
CA PRO A 157 -4.40 12.34 -12.98
C PRO A 157 -4.61 11.21 -11.98
N VAL A 158 -3.58 10.93 -11.18
CA VAL A 158 -3.62 9.86 -10.18
C VAL A 158 -3.21 10.38 -8.80
N ARG A 159 -3.95 9.93 -7.79
CA ARG A 159 -3.60 10.06 -6.37
C ARG A 159 -3.53 8.67 -5.76
N THR A 160 -2.70 8.46 -4.75
CA THR A 160 -2.58 7.15 -4.11
C THR A 160 -2.66 7.24 -2.60
N ALA A 161 -3.15 6.16 -1.99
CA ALA A 161 -2.98 5.87 -0.57
C ALA A 161 -2.47 4.44 -0.41
N THR A 162 -1.35 4.29 0.28
CA THR A 162 -0.78 2.99 0.65
C THR A 162 -0.84 2.82 2.16
N LEU A 163 -1.41 1.71 2.63
CA LEU A 163 -1.38 1.29 4.03
C LEU A 163 -0.48 0.06 4.19
N ILE A 164 0.47 0.13 5.11
CA ILE A 164 1.30 -1.01 5.53
C ILE A 164 0.83 -1.42 6.93
N VAL A 165 0.36 -2.66 7.09
CA VAL A 165 -0.12 -3.21 8.36
C VAL A 165 0.79 -4.35 8.77
N THR A 166 1.44 -4.27 9.94
CA THR A 166 2.40 -5.29 10.39
C THR A 166 2.63 -5.25 11.89
N ASP A 167 3.13 -6.36 12.45
CA ASP A 167 3.73 -6.40 13.78
C ASP A 167 5.24 -6.03 13.77
N GLY A 168 5.75 -5.48 12.66
CA GLY A 168 7.03 -4.76 12.60
C GLY A 168 8.30 -5.59 12.74
N ALA A 169 8.20 -6.85 13.16
CA ALA A 169 9.35 -7.69 13.44
C ALA A 169 9.96 -8.26 12.16
N ASP A 170 10.70 -7.46 11.39
CA ASP A 170 11.34 -7.96 10.16
C ASP A 170 12.43 -8.99 10.46
N TYR A 171 12.22 -10.23 9.99
CA TYR A 171 13.22 -11.31 9.96
C TYR A 171 13.21 -12.07 8.63
N GLY A 172 12.51 -11.54 7.63
CA GLY A 172 12.37 -12.15 6.31
C GLY A 172 13.05 -11.37 5.19
N SER A 173 13.45 -10.11 5.42
CA SER A 173 13.90 -9.26 4.32
C SER A 173 15.37 -9.36 3.97
N ARG A 174 15.63 -9.17 2.67
CA ARG A 174 16.97 -8.90 2.12
C ARG A 174 17.26 -7.40 2.05
N LYS A 175 16.21 -6.58 1.97
CA LYS A 175 16.28 -5.11 1.96
C LYS A 175 16.33 -4.57 3.38
N ARG A 176 16.65 -3.28 3.50
CA ARG A 176 16.78 -2.57 4.78
C ARG A 176 15.75 -1.44 4.87
N PRO A 177 15.44 -0.94 6.07
CA PRO A 177 14.52 0.20 6.22
C PRO A 177 14.90 1.42 5.37
N ARG A 178 16.21 1.70 5.25
CA ARG A 178 16.73 2.80 4.43
C ARG A 178 16.39 2.68 2.93
N ASP A 179 16.24 1.46 2.43
CA ASP A 179 15.90 1.23 1.02
C ASP A 179 14.43 1.58 0.80
N VAL A 180 13.56 1.27 1.77
CA VAL A 180 12.17 1.75 1.81
C VAL A 180 12.14 3.28 1.93
N ALA A 181 12.94 3.85 2.84
CA ALA A 181 13.00 5.29 3.08
C ALA A 181 13.39 6.10 1.84
N SER A 182 14.29 5.58 1.01
CA SER A 182 14.66 6.20 -0.27
C SER A 182 13.44 6.33 -1.19
N LEU A 183 12.67 5.25 -1.35
CA LEU A 183 11.48 5.24 -2.18
C LEU A 183 10.36 6.12 -1.58
N VAL A 184 10.15 6.05 -0.26
CA VAL A 184 9.18 6.92 0.43
C VAL A 184 9.54 8.40 0.24
N ALA A 185 10.81 8.78 0.35
CA ALA A 185 11.26 10.14 0.14
C ALA A 185 11.01 10.63 -1.30
N ASP A 186 11.19 9.75 -2.30
CA ASP A 186 10.91 10.09 -3.70
C ASP A 186 9.40 10.24 -3.95
N LEU A 187 8.56 9.35 -3.41
CA LEU A 187 7.11 9.44 -3.54
C LEU A 187 6.53 10.68 -2.84
N LYS A 188 7.05 11.06 -1.67
CA LYS A 188 6.57 12.23 -0.92
C LYS A 188 6.75 13.55 -1.67
N LYS A 189 7.84 13.71 -2.44
CA LYS A 189 8.11 14.93 -3.22
C LYS A 189 7.04 15.20 -4.28
N ARG A 190 6.22 14.20 -4.64
CA ARG A 190 5.20 14.29 -5.68
C ARG A 190 3.86 14.82 -5.17
N GLU A 191 3.69 14.93 -3.86
CA GLU A 191 2.49 15.49 -3.18
C GLU A 191 1.15 14.82 -3.56
N ASN A 192 1.16 13.66 -4.22
CA ASN A 192 -0.01 12.89 -4.61
C ASN A 192 -0.04 11.47 -4.01
N HIS A 193 0.83 11.19 -3.04
CA HIS A 193 0.90 9.92 -2.32
C HIS A 193 0.70 10.12 -0.81
N ILE A 194 -0.27 9.39 -0.25
CA ILE A 194 -0.35 9.12 1.19
C ILE A 194 0.32 7.77 1.43
N ILE A 195 1.30 7.73 2.33
CA ILE A 195 1.96 6.49 2.76
C ILE A 195 1.75 6.42 4.26
N ALA A 196 0.93 5.47 4.68
CA ALA A 196 0.55 5.23 6.07
C ALA A 196 1.04 3.87 6.55
N ALA A 197 1.28 3.77 7.84
CA ALA A 197 1.61 2.53 8.50
C ALA A 197 0.82 2.32 9.77
N MET A 198 0.51 1.07 10.05
CA MET A 198 -0.21 0.62 11.23
C MET A 198 0.55 -0.54 11.87
N GLY A 199 0.98 -0.33 13.11
CA GLY A 199 1.56 -1.36 13.96
C GLY A 199 0.44 -2.15 14.62
N ILE A 200 0.42 -3.47 14.46
CA ILE A 200 -0.44 -4.34 15.26
C ILE A 200 0.41 -4.85 16.41
N ASP A 201 0.06 -4.44 17.62
CA ASP A 201 0.83 -4.72 18.83
C ASP A 201 1.08 -6.23 19.04
N ASP A 202 2.35 -6.55 19.34
CA ASP A 202 2.88 -7.90 19.60
C ASP A 202 3.02 -8.19 21.10
N GLY A 203 2.43 -7.35 21.96
CA GLY A 203 2.56 -7.42 23.41
C GLY A 203 3.66 -6.51 23.95
N GLY A 204 3.92 -5.38 23.29
CA GLY A 204 4.83 -4.32 23.73
C GLY A 204 6.32 -4.60 23.51
N GLN A 205 6.68 -5.54 22.62
CA GLN A 205 8.08 -5.86 22.35
C GLN A 205 8.67 -4.96 21.27
N THR A 206 7.82 -4.46 20.37
CA THR A 206 8.25 -3.72 19.18
C THR A 206 7.84 -2.24 19.24
N ASP A 207 8.83 -1.34 19.04
CA ASP A 207 8.58 0.08 18.82
C ASP A 207 8.23 0.32 17.33
N PHE A 208 6.96 0.07 16.98
CA PHE A 208 6.48 0.19 15.60
C PHE A 208 6.71 1.58 15.02
N ARG A 209 6.52 2.62 15.84
CA ARG A 209 6.69 4.01 15.42
C ARG A 209 8.12 4.25 14.96
N LYS A 210 9.11 3.79 15.74
CA LYS A 210 10.52 3.87 15.36
C LYS A 210 10.83 3.06 14.10
N ILE A 211 10.24 1.88 13.92
CA ILE A 211 10.43 1.06 12.71
C ILE A 211 9.90 1.81 11.48
N PHE A 212 8.66 2.30 11.51
CA PHE A 212 8.07 3.02 10.39
C PHE A 212 8.77 4.36 10.11
N GLN A 213 9.24 5.06 11.14
CA GLN A 213 10.08 6.24 10.96
C GLN A 213 11.41 5.89 10.27
N SER A 214 12.02 4.74 10.60
CA SER A 214 13.23 4.26 9.91
C SER A 214 12.99 3.87 8.45
N MET A 215 11.73 3.57 8.09
CA MET A 215 11.26 3.39 6.71
C MET A 215 10.90 4.72 6.03
N GLY A 216 11.08 5.87 6.69
CA GLY A 216 10.82 7.21 6.15
C GLY A 216 9.37 7.68 6.20
N ILE A 217 8.48 6.93 6.84
CA ILE A 217 7.06 7.28 6.97
C ILE A 217 6.90 8.41 7.99
N ASP A 218 6.16 9.46 7.64
CA ASP A 218 5.94 10.58 8.55
C ASP A 218 5.11 10.16 9.77
N ASP A 219 5.47 10.71 10.93
CA ASP A 219 4.83 10.37 12.20
C ASP A 219 3.30 10.58 12.22
N ARG A 220 2.83 11.61 11.51
CA ARG A 220 1.40 11.91 11.34
C ARG A 220 0.64 10.83 10.58
N TRP A 221 1.31 9.92 9.88
CA TRP A 221 0.72 8.81 9.14
C TRP A 221 1.01 7.45 9.78
N ILE A 222 1.38 7.44 11.07
CA ILE A 222 1.67 6.23 11.84
C ILE A 222 0.59 6.01 12.90
N LEU A 223 -0.10 4.88 12.80
CA LEU A 223 -1.04 4.35 13.80
C LEU A 223 -0.37 3.23 14.58
N THR A 224 -0.48 3.27 15.90
CA THR A 224 0.04 2.24 16.81
C THR A 224 -1.05 1.93 17.84
N PRO A 225 -2.17 1.31 17.42
CA PRO A 225 -3.23 0.88 18.34
C PRO A 225 -2.71 -0.12 19.37
N ASP A 226 -3.38 -0.17 20.52
CA ASP A 226 -3.17 -1.21 21.53
C ASP A 226 -3.60 -2.60 20.99
N ASN A 227 -3.12 -3.68 21.63
CA ASN A 227 -3.42 -5.07 21.24
C ASN A 227 -4.83 -5.55 21.59
N ASP A 228 -5.84 -4.69 21.45
CA ASP A 228 -7.22 -5.07 21.63
C ASP A 228 -8.02 -4.90 20.32
N PRO A 229 -9.01 -5.77 20.06
CA PRO A 229 -9.79 -5.72 18.83
C PRO A 229 -10.48 -4.37 18.57
N HIS A 230 -10.79 -3.59 19.60
CA HIS A 230 -11.44 -2.29 19.45
C HIS A 230 -10.46 -1.23 18.93
N SER A 231 -9.29 -1.10 19.57
CA SER A 231 -8.25 -0.15 19.15
C SER A 231 -7.75 -0.43 17.73
N ILE A 232 -7.54 -1.70 17.37
CA ILE A 232 -7.15 -2.07 15.99
C ILE A 232 -8.23 -1.62 14.99
N ARG A 233 -9.51 -1.88 15.28
CA ARG A 233 -10.62 -1.46 14.41
C ARG A 233 -10.70 0.05 14.28
N GLU A 234 -10.55 0.79 15.38
CA GLU A 234 -10.54 2.25 15.36
C GLU A 234 -9.42 2.79 14.48
N ALA A 235 -8.21 2.22 14.55
CA ALA A 235 -7.10 2.61 13.68
C ALA A 235 -7.45 2.40 12.18
N PHE A 236 -8.08 1.29 11.82
CA PHE A 236 -8.56 1.08 10.44
C PHE A 236 -9.66 2.07 10.04
N GLU A 237 -10.55 2.45 10.96
CA GLU A 237 -11.55 3.49 10.72
C GLU A 237 -10.93 4.88 10.53
N VAL A 238 -9.87 5.21 11.28
CA VAL A 238 -9.13 6.46 11.10
C VAL A 238 -8.49 6.50 9.72
N PHE A 239 -7.78 5.45 9.32
CA PHE A 239 -7.21 5.37 7.98
C PHE A 239 -8.29 5.45 6.88
N SER A 240 -9.40 4.70 7.03
CA SER A 240 -10.45 4.66 6.02
C SER A 240 -11.11 6.02 5.81
N LYS A 241 -11.34 6.79 6.88
CA LYS A 241 -11.83 8.18 6.79
C LYS A 241 -10.86 9.06 6.01
N SER A 242 -9.56 8.98 6.30
CA SER A 242 -8.53 9.73 5.57
C SER A 242 -8.48 9.33 4.09
N ALA A 243 -8.56 8.03 3.77
CA ALA A 243 -8.56 7.55 2.40
C ALA A 243 -9.83 7.98 1.63
N VAL A 244 -11.00 7.94 2.26
CA VAL A 244 -12.27 8.43 1.69
C VAL A 244 -12.23 9.94 1.47
N GLN A 245 -11.60 10.71 2.34
CA GLN A 245 -11.38 12.14 2.08
C GLN A 245 -10.41 12.36 0.91
N ALA A 246 -9.31 11.60 0.87
CA ALA A 246 -8.29 11.70 -0.15
C ALA A 246 -8.80 11.31 -1.56
N SER A 247 -9.79 10.41 -1.65
CA SER A 247 -10.34 9.97 -2.93
C SER A 247 -11.25 11.00 -3.62
N GLN A 248 -11.80 11.96 -2.88
CA GLN A 248 -12.80 12.94 -3.35
C GLN A 248 -12.20 14.13 -4.13
N GLY A 249 -11.20 13.91 -4.97
CA GLY A 249 -10.59 14.98 -5.77
C GLY A 249 -9.35 15.63 -5.14
N ALA A 250 -8.63 16.41 -5.95
CA ALA A 250 -7.34 17.00 -5.58
C ALA A 250 -7.46 18.00 -4.41
N ALA A 251 -8.55 18.76 -4.36
CA ALA A 251 -8.81 19.73 -3.29
C ALA A 251 -9.08 19.07 -1.93
N SER A 252 -9.60 17.83 -1.93
CA SER A 252 -9.84 17.07 -0.70
C SER A 252 -8.56 16.39 -0.24
N PHE A 253 -7.77 15.87 -1.19
CA PHE A 253 -6.47 15.25 -0.94
C PHE A 253 -5.48 16.19 -0.26
N SER A 254 -5.34 17.43 -0.75
CA SER A 254 -4.42 18.41 -0.16
C SER A 254 -4.79 18.85 1.26
N LYS A 255 -6.03 18.57 1.69
CA LYS A 255 -6.53 18.89 3.04
C LYS A 255 -6.35 17.76 4.05
N VAL A 256 -5.90 16.58 3.63
CA VAL A 256 -5.69 15.48 4.58
C VAL A 256 -4.42 15.77 5.39
N SER A 257 -4.60 16.01 6.69
CA SER A 257 -3.53 16.51 7.58
C SER A 257 -2.72 15.42 8.27
N GLY A 258 -3.14 14.14 8.17
CA GLY A 258 -2.61 13.03 8.95
C GLY A 258 -3.66 12.47 9.93
N PHE A 259 -3.27 11.52 10.77
CA PHE A 259 -4.12 10.90 11.79
C PHE A 259 -4.12 11.66 13.11
N ASN A 260 -3.10 12.49 13.34
CA ASN A 260 -3.05 13.41 14.46
C ASN A 260 -3.51 14.81 14.01
N PRO A 261 -4.48 15.43 14.70
CA PRO A 261 -4.91 16.81 14.43
C PRO A 261 -3.84 17.85 14.78
#